data_AF-A0A0P7ZT32-F1
#
_entry.id   AF-A0A0P7ZT32-F1
#
_cell.length_a   1.000
_cell.length_b   1.000
_cell.length_c   1.000
_cell.angle_alpha   90.00
_cell.angle_beta   90.00
_cell.angle_gamma   90.00
#
_symmetry.space_group_name_H-M   'P 1'
#
loop_
_entity.id
_entity.type
_entity.pdbx_description
1 polymer ?
#
loop_
_entity_poly.entity_id
_entity_poly.type
_entity_poly.pdbx_seq_one_letter_code
_entity_poly.pdbx_strand_id
1 'polypeptide(L)'
;MNDQQPEPHVADAAQTIFLVGEDDSALAAIVSFLGTASPGLSLQRKTDLGTALAQDLPGTVVVPITMPLQHVATMLSDGIDVEQALARWRDHADHVLGACRKHRRRVVLMDAEVIRSEPAALAGALGARLGVQFGARPDAGTTRSSNRTEILIAIAATALALDTKAQALADELEAMMVGPVSTRAPKMDTARIAAEKLGNLSQERDLLRETLRQMVENTESLISENKALSDRPLLKAQSDALQRQLEEARDSQRLREAVLGAEILRLSALLHEERGRLSAELHGALDEIARLLSSTSWKVTRPIRAVRRSLSR
;
A
#
# COMPACT_ATOMS: atom_id res chain seq x y z
N MET A 1 -26.77 -89.12 -16.84
CA MET A 1 -26.86 -88.17 -15.72
C MET A 1 -25.44 -87.80 -15.36
N ASN A 2 -24.93 -86.69 -15.88
CA ASN A 2 -23.60 -86.17 -15.55
C ASN A 2 -23.79 -85.07 -14.51
N ASP A 3 -23.42 -85.37 -13.27
CA ASP A 3 -23.19 -84.38 -12.21
C ASP A 3 -21.97 -83.53 -12.62
N GLN A 4 -22.23 -82.34 -13.17
CA GLN A 4 -21.22 -81.28 -13.23
C GLN A 4 -21.08 -80.72 -11.81
N GLN A 5 -20.08 -81.20 -11.08
CA GLN A 5 -19.62 -80.56 -9.86
C GLN A 5 -19.21 -79.11 -10.19
N PRO A 6 -19.70 -78.10 -9.45
CA PRO A 6 -19.22 -76.73 -9.58
C PRO A 6 -17.73 -76.72 -9.21
N GLU A 7 -16.87 -76.29 -10.15
CA GLU A 7 -15.46 -76.11 -9.87
C GLU A 7 -15.29 -75.19 -8.65
N PRO A 8 -14.44 -75.56 -7.69
CA PRO A 8 -14.20 -74.73 -6.52
C PRO A 8 -13.64 -73.39 -6.99
N HIS A 9 -14.37 -72.32 -6.69
CA HIS A 9 -13.89 -70.94 -6.80
C HIS A 9 -12.50 -70.87 -6.19
N VAL A 10 -11.50 -70.71 -7.05
CA VAL A 10 -10.09 -70.53 -6.68
C VAL A 10 -10.04 -69.47 -5.59
N ALA A 11 -9.46 -69.83 -4.44
CA ALA A 11 -9.34 -68.96 -3.29
C ALA A 11 -8.79 -67.60 -3.73
N ASP A 12 -9.62 -66.57 -3.55
CA ASP A 12 -9.40 -65.19 -3.97
C ASP A 12 -8.10 -64.69 -3.31
N ALA A 13 -6.99 -64.73 -4.05
CA ALA A 13 -5.70 -64.35 -3.52
C ALA A 13 -5.77 -62.86 -3.15
N ALA A 14 -5.62 -62.56 -1.85
CA ALA A 14 -5.76 -61.21 -1.32
C ALA A 14 -4.92 -60.21 -2.14
N GLN A 15 -5.60 -59.36 -2.91
CA GLN A 15 -4.94 -58.39 -3.77
C GLN A 15 -4.33 -57.29 -2.88
N THR A 16 -3.02 -57.10 -3.00
CA THR A 16 -2.32 -56.05 -2.25
C THR A 16 -2.31 -54.76 -3.08
N ILE A 17 -2.76 -53.67 -2.46
CA ILE A 17 -2.73 -52.32 -3.01
C ILE A 17 -1.74 -51.47 -2.22
N PHE A 18 -0.80 -50.87 -2.91
CA PHE A 18 0.14 -49.92 -2.33
C PHE A 18 -0.36 -48.50 -2.54
N LEU A 19 -0.42 -47.71 -1.47
CA LEU A 19 -0.83 -46.31 -1.49
C LEU A 19 0.41 -45.44 -1.33
N VAL A 20 0.66 -44.57 -2.31
CA VAL A 20 1.79 -43.62 -2.31
C VAL A 20 1.25 -42.24 -2.60
N GLY A 21 1.56 -41.25 -1.77
CA GLY A 21 1.17 -39.86 -2.00
C GLY A 21 1.72 -38.94 -0.93
N GLU A 22 1.85 -37.66 -1.27
CA GLU A 22 2.30 -36.61 -0.36
C GLU A 22 1.14 -36.03 0.47
N ASP A 23 -0.09 -36.11 -0.06
CA ASP A 23 -1.29 -35.56 0.56
C ASP A 23 -1.96 -36.58 1.50
N ASP A 24 -1.74 -36.39 2.81
CA ASP A 24 -2.33 -37.22 3.86
C ASP A 24 -3.86 -37.23 3.83
N SER A 25 -4.51 -36.13 3.43
CA SER A 25 -5.97 -36.04 3.36
C SER A 25 -6.51 -36.88 2.20
N ALA A 26 -5.88 -36.78 1.02
CA ALA A 26 -6.22 -37.62 -0.12
C ALA A 26 -6.01 -39.11 0.18
N LEU A 27 -4.91 -39.46 0.83
CA LEU A 27 -4.62 -40.84 1.23
C LEU A 27 -5.66 -41.36 2.23
N ALA A 28 -6.03 -40.57 3.24
CA ALA A 28 -7.06 -40.96 4.20
C ALA A 28 -8.42 -41.16 3.54
N ALA A 29 -8.79 -40.29 2.60
CA ALA A 29 -10.00 -40.42 1.80
C ALA A 29 -9.99 -41.70 0.96
N ILE A 30 -8.87 -42.02 0.30
CA ILE A 30 -8.72 -43.26 -0.46
C ILE A 30 -8.76 -44.50 0.43
N VAL A 31 -8.13 -44.49 1.61
CA VAL A 31 -8.17 -45.63 2.54
C VAL A 31 -9.61 -45.86 3.00
N SER A 32 -10.31 -44.78 3.35
CA SER A 32 -11.71 -44.85 3.73
C SER A 32 -12.60 -45.35 2.58
N PHE A 33 -12.29 -44.96 1.34
CA PHE A 33 -13.02 -45.40 0.15
C PHE A 33 -12.74 -46.87 -0.19
N LEU A 34 -11.47 -47.29 -0.22
CA LEU A 34 -11.08 -48.67 -0.51
C LEU A 34 -11.54 -49.64 0.59
N GLY A 35 -11.65 -49.18 1.83
CA GLY A 35 -12.18 -49.97 2.95
C GLY A 35 -13.67 -50.34 2.82
N THR A 36 -14.43 -49.71 1.91
CA THR A 36 -15.82 -50.11 1.61
C THR A 36 -15.93 -51.19 0.53
N ALA A 37 -14.82 -51.55 -0.12
CA ALA A 37 -14.78 -52.65 -1.08
C ALA A 37 -14.84 -54.02 -0.40
N SER A 38 -15.14 -55.07 -1.19
CA SER A 38 -15.24 -56.44 -0.70
C SER A 38 -14.06 -56.88 0.20
N PRO A 39 -14.33 -57.72 1.22
CA PRO A 39 -13.31 -58.24 2.13
C PRO A 39 -12.28 -59.05 1.35
N GLY A 40 -11.08 -58.50 1.15
CA GLY A 40 -10.02 -59.15 0.36
C GLY A 40 -8.87 -58.23 -0.04
N LEU A 41 -9.06 -56.90 0.01
CA LEU A 41 -7.99 -55.94 -0.28
C LEU A 41 -7.07 -55.70 0.93
N SER A 42 -5.78 -55.91 0.75
CA SER A 42 -4.75 -55.49 1.72
C SER A 42 -4.19 -54.14 1.29
N LEU A 43 -4.39 -53.11 2.12
CA LEU A 43 -3.87 -51.76 1.87
C LEU A 43 -2.55 -51.55 2.61
N GLN A 44 -1.50 -51.17 1.88
CA GLN A 44 -0.21 -50.82 2.46
C GLN A 44 0.22 -49.42 2.04
N ARG A 45 0.40 -48.52 3.00
CA ARG A 45 0.97 -47.20 2.74
C ARG A 45 2.49 -47.30 2.55
N LYS A 46 3.00 -46.64 1.52
CA LYS A 46 4.45 -46.49 1.25
C LYS A 46 4.77 -45.00 1.17
N THR A 47 6.01 -44.64 1.52
CA THR A 47 6.45 -43.24 1.58
C THR A 47 6.85 -42.69 0.21
N ASP A 48 7.32 -43.56 -0.69
CA ASP A 48 7.88 -43.17 -1.97
C ASP A 48 7.47 -44.14 -3.09
N LEU A 49 7.28 -43.60 -4.29
CA LEU A 49 6.85 -44.36 -5.46
C LEU A 49 7.91 -45.36 -5.91
N GLY A 50 9.19 -44.99 -5.81
CA GLY A 50 10.31 -45.88 -6.08
C GLY A 50 10.30 -47.09 -5.14
N THR A 51 10.09 -46.89 -3.84
CA THR A 51 10.01 -48.00 -2.86
C THR A 51 8.83 -48.93 -3.09
N ALA A 52 7.68 -48.41 -3.51
CA ALA A 52 6.50 -49.20 -3.83
C ALA A 52 6.70 -50.04 -5.10
N LEU A 53 7.48 -49.54 -6.06
CA LEU A 53 7.72 -50.19 -7.34
C LEU A 53 8.93 -51.15 -7.33
N ALA A 54 9.96 -50.86 -6.52
CA ALA A 54 11.19 -51.66 -6.42
C ALA A 54 10.95 -53.03 -5.76
N GLN A 55 9.91 -53.13 -4.94
CA GLN A 55 9.44 -54.42 -4.45
C GLN A 55 8.73 -55.09 -5.64
N ASP A 56 9.31 -56.17 -6.15
CA ASP A 56 8.73 -57.01 -7.23
C ASP A 56 7.50 -57.80 -6.74
N LEU A 57 6.77 -57.22 -5.79
CA LEU A 57 5.57 -57.72 -5.19
C LEU A 57 4.41 -57.55 -6.18
N PRO A 58 3.63 -58.61 -6.41
CA PRO A 58 2.41 -58.51 -7.19
C PRO A 58 1.43 -57.58 -6.48
N GLY A 59 1.15 -56.43 -7.09
CA GLY A 59 0.25 -55.43 -6.51
C GLY A 59 0.10 -54.19 -7.38
N THR A 60 -1.06 -53.55 -7.25
CA THR A 60 -1.38 -52.28 -7.89
C THR A 60 -0.95 -51.14 -6.98
N VAL A 61 -0.28 -50.13 -7.53
CA VAL A 61 0.12 -48.91 -6.83
C VAL A 61 -0.88 -47.82 -7.20
N VAL A 62 -1.60 -47.30 -6.21
CA VAL A 62 -2.52 -46.17 -6.39
C VAL A 62 -1.83 -44.91 -5.88
N VAL A 63 -1.80 -43.89 -6.73
CA VAL A 63 -1.12 -42.62 -6.46
C VAL A 63 -2.13 -41.47 -6.62
N PRO A 64 -2.59 -40.87 -5.52
CA PRO A 64 -3.31 -39.60 -5.58
C PRO A 64 -2.34 -38.51 -6.02
N ILE A 65 -2.69 -37.79 -7.09
CA ILE A 65 -1.91 -36.68 -7.62
C ILE A 65 -2.76 -35.42 -7.54
N THR A 66 -2.16 -34.35 -6.99
CA THR A 66 -2.75 -33.02 -7.06
C THR A 66 -2.61 -32.48 -8.47
N MET A 67 -3.73 -32.11 -9.09
CA MET A 67 -3.73 -31.56 -10.44
C MET A 67 -2.82 -30.31 -10.57
N PRO A 68 -2.20 -30.08 -11.74
CA PRO A 68 -1.18 -29.04 -11.91
C PRO A 68 -1.64 -27.65 -11.48
N LEU A 69 -2.89 -27.34 -11.79
CA LEU A 69 -3.51 -26.06 -11.48
C LEU A 69 -3.53 -25.79 -9.96
N GLN A 70 -4.03 -26.77 -9.19
CA GLN A 70 -4.10 -26.71 -7.74
C GLN A 70 -2.69 -26.74 -7.13
N HIS A 71 -1.80 -27.60 -7.62
CA HIS A 71 -0.44 -27.72 -7.11
C HIS A 71 0.32 -26.40 -7.23
N VAL A 72 0.29 -25.77 -8.41
CA VAL A 72 0.91 -24.46 -8.62
C VAL A 72 0.22 -23.38 -7.77
N ALA A 73 -1.11 -23.36 -7.72
CA ALA A 73 -1.85 -22.38 -6.91
C ALA A 73 -1.50 -22.47 -5.41
N THR A 74 -1.32 -23.68 -4.86
CA THR A 74 -0.87 -23.89 -3.48
C THR A 74 0.54 -23.32 -3.26
N MET A 75 1.49 -23.61 -4.15
CA MET A 75 2.83 -23.02 -4.07
C MET A 75 2.83 -21.49 -4.12
N LEU A 76 1.98 -20.90 -4.97
CA LEU A 76 1.81 -19.44 -5.01
C LEU A 76 1.20 -18.90 -3.71
N SER A 77 0.30 -19.66 -3.08
CA SER A 77 -0.28 -19.29 -1.78
C SER A 77 0.75 -19.28 -0.65
N ASP A 78 1.77 -20.13 -0.75
CA ASP A 78 2.93 -20.20 0.14
C ASP A 78 3.97 -19.12 -0.15
N GLY A 79 3.71 -18.24 -1.12
CA GLY A 79 4.59 -17.13 -1.49
C GLY A 79 5.75 -17.51 -2.41
N ILE A 80 5.71 -18.70 -3.02
CA ILE A 80 6.69 -19.10 -4.04
C ILE A 80 6.40 -18.31 -5.33
N ASP A 81 7.46 -17.83 -5.97
CA ASP A 81 7.35 -17.14 -7.26
C ASP A 81 6.80 -18.07 -8.37
N VAL A 82 6.10 -17.50 -9.36
CA VAL A 82 5.43 -18.24 -10.43
C VAL A 82 6.40 -19.11 -11.23
N GLU A 83 7.57 -18.59 -11.58
CA GLU A 83 8.56 -19.34 -12.37
C GLU A 83 9.12 -20.52 -11.57
N GLN A 84 9.39 -20.29 -10.29
CA GLN A 84 9.87 -21.32 -9.38
C GLN A 84 8.80 -22.39 -9.10
N ALA A 85 7.54 -21.99 -8.93
CA ALA A 85 6.42 -22.90 -8.73
C ALA A 85 6.24 -23.81 -9.96
N LEU A 86 6.29 -23.26 -11.18
CA LEU A 86 6.24 -24.04 -12.42
C LEU A 86 7.44 -24.98 -12.55
N ALA A 87 8.66 -24.51 -12.24
CA ALA A 87 9.85 -25.36 -12.29
C ALA A 87 9.73 -26.57 -11.33
N ARG A 88 9.35 -26.32 -10.07
CA ARG A 88 9.17 -27.38 -9.06
C ARG A 88 8.07 -28.37 -9.47
N TRP A 89 6.94 -27.86 -9.95
CA TRP A 89 5.86 -28.72 -10.42
C TRP A 89 6.31 -29.57 -11.63
N ARG A 90 7.05 -29.01 -12.60
CA ARG A 90 7.58 -29.76 -13.74
C ARG A 90 8.53 -30.87 -13.31
N ASP A 91 9.46 -30.58 -12.41
CA ASP A 91 10.41 -31.57 -11.89
C ASP A 91 9.69 -32.72 -11.17
N HIS A 92 8.67 -32.39 -10.36
CA HIS A 92 7.80 -33.36 -9.71
C HIS A 92 7.03 -34.20 -10.74
N ALA A 93 6.39 -33.57 -11.73
CA ALA A 93 5.64 -34.26 -12.78
C ALA A 93 6.54 -35.18 -13.63
N ASP A 94 7.73 -34.71 -14.03
CA ASP A 94 8.73 -35.49 -14.77
C ASP A 94 9.17 -36.72 -13.95
N HIS A 95 9.38 -36.55 -12.63
CA HIS A 95 9.72 -37.65 -11.74
C HIS A 95 8.60 -38.70 -11.65
N VAL A 96 7.37 -38.28 -11.39
CA VAL A 96 6.19 -39.16 -11.29
C VAL A 96 5.93 -39.88 -12.62
N LEU A 97 5.87 -39.14 -13.73
CA LEU A 97 5.66 -39.72 -15.07
C LEU A 97 6.79 -40.67 -15.45
N GLY A 98 8.05 -40.35 -15.12
CA GLY A 98 9.19 -41.22 -15.35
C GLY A 98 9.05 -42.60 -14.68
N ALA A 99 8.55 -42.64 -13.45
CA ALA A 99 8.23 -43.88 -12.76
C ALA A 99 7.01 -44.60 -13.37
N CYS A 100 5.96 -43.85 -13.70
CA CYS A 100 4.71 -44.38 -14.25
C CYS A 100 4.92 -45.01 -15.65
N ARG A 101 5.70 -44.38 -16.53
CA ARG A 101 6.02 -44.90 -17.87
C ARG A 101 6.61 -46.30 -17.83
N LYS A 102 7.48 -46.59 -16.85
CA LYS A 102 8.11 -47.91 -16.66
C LYS A 102 7.12 -48.97 -16.14
N HIS A 103 6.11 -48.56 -15.37
CA HIS A 103 5.21 -49.46 -14.65
C HIS A 103 3.72 -49.20 -14.94
N ARG A 104 3.36 -48.73 -16.14
CA ARG A 104 2.01 -48.27 -16.53
C ARG A 104 0.85 -49.23 -16.26
N ARG A 105 1.13 -50.54 -16.16
CA ARG A 105 0.11 -51.57 -15.86
C ARG A 105 -0.15 -51.73 -14.36
N ARG A 106 0.86 -51.42 -13.53
CA ARG A 106 0.81 -51.54 -12.07
C ARG A 106 0.43 -50.23 -11.41
N VAL A 107 0.71 -49.08 -12.03
CA VAL A 107 0.38 -47.77 -11.45
C VAL A 107 -0.99 -47.29 -11.92
N VAL A 108 -1.75 -46.75 -10.98
CA VAL A 108 -3.05 -46.10 -11.19
C VAL A 108 -2.95 -44.69 -10.60
N LEU A 109 -2.99 -43.68 -11.47
CA LEU A 109 -3.04 -42.28 -11.05
C LEU A 109 -4.48 -41.84 -10.85
N MET A 110 -4.73 -41.04 -9.83
CA MET A 110 -6.06 -40.54 -9.49
C MET A 110 -5.98 -39.08 -9.05
N ASP A 111 -7.04 -38.31 -9.29
CA ASP A 111 -7.07 -36.92 -8.86
C ASP A 111 -7.33 -36.83 -7.35
N ALA A 112 -6.36 -36.27 -6.62
CA ALA A 112 -6.45 -36.10 -5.19
C ALA A 112 -7.69 -35.28 -4.76
N GLU A 113 -8.11 -34.29 -5.56
CA GLU A 113 -9.27 -33.46 -5.23
C GLU A 113 -10.57 -34.22 -5.44
N VAL A 114 -10.72 -34.93 -6.56
CA VAL A 114 -11.91 -35.77 -6.82
C VAL A 114 -12.05 -36.87 -5.78
N ILE A 115 -10.94 -37.45 -5.31
CA ILE A 115 -10.95 -38.42 -4.21
C ILE A 115 -11.57 -37.81 -2.94
N ARG A 116 -11.30 -36.53 -2.66
CA ARG A 116 -11.83 -35.85 -1.48
C ARG A 116 -13.28 -35.40 -1.66
N SER A 117 -13.61 -34.79 -2.80
CA SER A 117 -14.91 -34.16 -3.03
C SER A 117 -15.97 -35.14 -3.51
N GLU A 118 -15.60 -36.09 -4.38
CA GLU A 118 -16.53 -36.96 -5.12
C GLU A 118 -16.02 -38.41 -5.23
N PRO A 119 -15.73 -39.10 -4.12
CA PRO A 119 -15.17 -40.46 -4.16
C PRO A 119 -16.10 -41.47 -4.87
N ALA A 120 -17.42 -41.26 -4.82
CA ALA A 120 -18.39 -42.10 -5.50
C ALA A 120 -18.23 -42.08 -7.03
N ALA A 121 -17.81 -40.95 -7.61
CA ALA A 121 -17.59 -40.82 -9.06
C ALA A 121 -16.39 -41.68 -9.54
N LEU A 122 -15.48 -42.05 -8.63
CA LEU A 122 -14.31 -42.88 -8.92
C LEU A 122 -14.62 -44.38 -8.85
N ALA A 123 -15.73 -44.78 -8.24
CA ALA A 123 -16.07 -46.19 -7.98
C ALA A 123 -16.09 -47.05 -9.24
N GLY A 124 -16.75 -46.58 -10.30
CA GLY A 124 -16.83 -47.34 -11.55
C GLY A 124 -15.46 -47.52 -12.22
N ALA A 125 -14.71 -46.43 -12.36
CA ALA A 125 -13.43 -46.43 -13.06
C ALA A 125 -12.34 -47.20 -12.27
N LEU A 126 -12.24 -46.95 -10.97
CA LEU A 126 -11.30 -47.66 -10.11
C LEU A 126 -11.67 -49.14 -9.96
N GLY A 127 -12.97 -49.44 -9.85
CA GLY A 127 -13.47 -50.81 -9.72
C GLY A 127 -13.16 -51.64 -10.94
N ALA A 128 -13.39 -51.10 -12.14
CA ALA A 128 -13.02 -51.74 -13.39
C ALA A 128 -11.50 -51.96 -13.52
N ARG A 129 -10.70 -51.02 -12.99
CA ARG A 129 -9.23 -51.12 -13.05
C ARG A 129 -8.65 -52.14 -12.07
N LEU A 130 -9.26 -52.26 -10.89
CA LEU A 130 -8.81 -53.16 -9.83
C LEU A 130 -9.48 -54.54 -9.88
N GLY A 131 -10.60 -54.67 -10.58
CA GLY A 131 -11.42 -55.89 -10.60
C GLY A 131 -12.33 -56.04 -9.39
N VAL A 132 -12.66 -54.95 -8.69
CA VAL A 132 -13.49 -54.96 -7.47
C VAL A 132 -14.75 -54.12 -7.63
N GLN A 133 -15.81 -54.49 -6.89
CA GLN A 133 -17.01 -53.68 -6.79
C GLN A 133 -16.96 -52.85 -5.50
N PHE A 134 -17.19 -51.55 -5.64
CA PHE A 134 -17.29 -50.63 -4.50
C PHE A 134 -18.75 -50.43 -4.12
N GLY A 135 -19.04 -50.46 -2.82
CA GLY A 135 -20.36 -50.10 -2.30
C GLY A 135 -20.68 -48.62 -2.54
N ALA A 136 -21.95 -48.31 -2.82
CA ALA A 136 -22.41 -46.92 -2.92
C ALA A 136 -22.20 -46.21 -1.58
N ARG A 137 -21.29 -45.23 -1.56
CA ARG A 137 -21.05 -44.40 -0.38
C ARG A 137 -21.93 -43.14 -0.48
N PRO A 138 -22.57 -42.68 0.61
CA PRO A 138 -23.30 -41.42 0.60
C PRO A 138 -22.36 -40.25 0.31
N ASP A 139 -22.81 -39.35 -0.57
CA ASP A 139 -22.08 -38.19 -1.05
C ASP A 139 -21.56 -37.34 0.12
N ALA A 140 -20.25 -37.11 0.15
CA ALA A 140 -19.66 -36.15 1.07
C ALA A 140 -19.95 -34.74 0.53
N GLY A 141 -20.48 -33.88 1.39
CA GLY A 141 -20.92 -32.54 1.02
C GLY A 141 -19.81 -31.70 0.37
N THR A 142 -20.17 -31.01 -0.71
CA THR A 142 -19.28 -30.14 -1.47
C THR A 142 -18.74 -28.99 -0.60
N THR A 143 -17.45 -28.99 -0.30
CA THR A 143 -16.78 -27.86 0.36
C THR A 143 -16.58 -26.72 -0.63
N ARG A 144 -17.15 -25.53 -0.34
CA ARG A 144 -16.94 -24.32 -1.14
C ARG A 144 -15.52 -23.78 -0.96
N SER A 145 -14.84 -23.51 -2.08
CA SER A 145 -13.54 -22.83 -2.12
C SER A 145 -13.66 -21.35 -1.72
N SER A 146 -12.58 -20.78 -1.18
CA SER A 146 -12.50 -19.38 -0.74
C SER A 146 -12.09 -18.44 -1.90
N ASN A 147 -12.56 -17.19 -1.92
CA ASN A 147 -12.26 -16.20 -2.98
C ASN A 147 -10.75 -15.95 -3.20
N ARG A 148 -9.90 -16.06 -2.16
CA ARG A 148 -8.45 -15.86 -2.30
C ARG A 148 -7.81 -16.96 -3.15
N THR A 149 -8.37 -18.16 -3.09
CA THR A 149 -7.95 -19.31 -3.90
C THR A 149 -8.24 -19.07 -5.38
N GLU A 150 -9.30 -18.34 -5.73
CA GLU A 150 -9.70 -18.10 -7.13
C GLU A 150 -8.69 -17.26 -7.92
N ILE A 151 -8.11 -16.22 -7.32
CA ILE A 151 -7.09 -15.38 -7.97
C ILE A 151 -5.81 -16.18 -8.23
N LEU A 152 -5.37 -16.96 -7.25
CA LEU A 152 -4.16 -17.79 -7.38
C LEU A 152 -4.36 -18.91 -8.41
N ILE A 153 -5.56 -19.50 -8.47
CA ILE A 153 -5.94 -20.44 -9.52
C ILE A 153 -5.88 -19.75 -10.89
N ALA A 154 -6.39 -18.52 -11.04
CA ALA A 154 -6.32 -17.81 -12.32
C ALA A 154 -4.88 -17.51 -12.76
N ILE A 155 -4.00 -17.15 -11.83
CA ILE A 155 -2.57 -16.93 -12.10
C ILE A 155 -1.90 -18.25 -12.50
N ALA A 156 -2.12 -19.32 -11.73
CA ALA A 156 -1.59 -20.66 -12.02
C ALA A 156 -2.06 -21.18 -13.38
N ALA A 157 -3.34 -21.00 -13.71
CA ALA A 157 -3.90 -21.36 -15.00
C ALA A 157 -3.21 -20.61 -16.15
N THR A 158 -3.01 -19.30 -16.00
CA THR A 158 -2.34 -18.49 -17.02
C THR A 158 -0.88 -18.91 -17.18
N ALA A 159 -0.17 -19.15 -16.08
CA ALA A 159 1.21 -19.59 -16.08
C ALA A 159 1.38 -20.96 -16.77
N LEU A 160 0.53 -21.93 -16.43
CA LEU A 160 0.48 -23.23 -17.10
C LEU A 160 0.10 -23.09 -18.57
N ALA A 161 -0.79 -22.16 -18.93
CA ALA A 161 -1.20 -21.93 -20.31
C ALA A 161 -0.07 -21.37 -21.20
N LEU A 162 0.90 -20.68 -20.59
CA LEU A 162 2.04 -20.06 -21.29
C LEU A 162 3.27 -20.98 -21.40
N ASP A 163 3.42 -21.97 -20.51
CA ASP A 163 4.53 -22.95 -20.55
C ASP A 163 4.12 -24.22 -21.32
N THR A 164 4.60 -24.35 -22.56
CA THR A 164 4.29 -25.51 -23.44
C THR A 164 4.82 -26.84 -22.90
N LYS A 165 5.97 -26.84 -22.20
CA LYS A 165 6.49 -28.06 -21.55
C LYS A 165 5.55 -28.46 -20.42
N ALA A 166 5.09 -27.48 -19.64
CA ALA A 166 4.14 -27.74 -18.57
C ALA A 166 2.82 -28.31 -19.08
N GLN A 167 2.26 -27.76 -20.16
CA GLN A 167 1.07 -28.32 -20.80
C GLN A 167 1.26 -29.77 -21.23
N ALA A 168 2.38 -30.10 -21.88
CA ALA A 168 2.64 -31.47 -22.33
C ALA A 168 2.68 -32.47 -21.16
N LEU A 169 3.30 -32.10 -20.04
CA LEU A 169 3.34 -32.94 -18.83
C LEU A 169 1.96 -33.06 -18.16
N ALA A 170 1.19 -31.96 -18.12
CA ALA A 170 -0.16 -31.97 -17.60
C ALA A 170 -1.08 -32.87 -18.43
N ASP A 171 -1.00 -32.79 -19.75
CA ASP A 171 -1.76 -33.62 -20.69
C ASP A 171 -1.42 -35.10 -20.55
N GLU A 172 -0.13 -35.43 -20.37
CA GLU A 172 0.29 -36.80 -20.14
C GLU A 172 -0.19 -37.34 -18.79
N LEU A 173 -0.10 -36.54 -17.71
CA LEU A 173 -0.65 -36.92 -16.40
C LEU A 173 -2.15 -37.19 -16.51
N GLU A 174 -2.92 -36.28 -17.11
CA GLU A 174 -4.37 -36.42 -17.31
C GLU A 174 -4.70 -37.70 -18.11
N ALA A 175 -3.96 -37.99 -19.18
CA ALA A 175 -4.15 -39.19 -19.98
C ALA A 175 -3.83 -40.50 -19.24
N MET A 176 -3.02 -40.44 -18.18
CA MET A 176 -2.69 -41.61 -17.34
C MET A 176 -3.64 -41.79 -16.15
N MET A 177 -4.50 -40.82 -15.86
CA MET A 177 -5.41 -40.85 -14.72
C MET A 177 -6.65 -41.71 -14.99
N VAL A 178 -7.19 -42.27 -13.91
CA VAL A 178 -8.41 -43.09 -13.92
C VAL A 178 -9.55 -42.34 -13.25
N GLY A 179 -10.66 -42.20 -13.98
CA GLY A 179 -11.89 -41.58 -13.50
C GLY A 179 -12.04 -40.12 -13.92
N PRO A 180 -13.01 -39.39 -13.35
CA PRO A 180 -13.13 -37.96 -13.57
C PRO A 180 -11.90 -37.24 -13.02
N VAL A 181 -11.50 -36.20 -13.74
CA VAL A 181 -10.40 -35.31 -13.39
C VAL A 181 -10.99 -33.94 -13.13
N SER A 182 -10.54 -33.26 -12.08
CA SER A 182 -10.94 -31.88 -11.78
C SER A 182 -10.71 -31.00 -13.00
N THR A 183 -11.54 -29.96 -13.12
CA THR A 183 -11.54 -29.06 -14.27
C THR A 183 -10.14 -28.68 -14.70
N ARG A 184 -9.84 -29.01 -15.96
CA ARG A 184 -8.60 -28.68 -16.65
C ARG A 184 -8.28 -27.20 -16.48
N ALA A 185 -6.99 -26.86 -16.50
CA ALA A 185 -6.59 -25.47 -16.69
C ALA A 185 -7.39 -24.90 -17.89
N PRO A 186 -8.03 -23.72 -17.74
CA PRO A 186 -8.79 -23.11 -18.82
C PRO A 186 -7.98 -23.16 -20.12
N LYS A 187 -8.62 -23.59 -21.22
CA LYS A 187 -8.00 -23.62 -22.56
C LYS A 187 -7.26 -22.31 -22.83
N MET A 188 -6.20 -22.33 -23.64
CA MET A 188 -5.41 -21.12 -23.94
C MET A 188 -6.28 -19.89 -24.28
N ASP A 189 -7.42 -20.07 -24.94
CA ASP A 189 -8.37 -18.99 -25.23
C ASP A 189 -8.92 -18.32 -23.97
N THR A 190 -9.33 -19.10 -22.97
CA THR A 190 -9.85 -18.56 -21.70
C THR A 190 -8.73 -18.02 -20.81
N ALA A 191 -7.53 -18.61 -20.86
CA ALA A 191 -6.35 -18.04 -20.21
C ALA A 191 -5.93 -16.70 -20.86
N ARG A 192 -6.00 -16.60 -22.18
CA ARG A 192 -5.73 -15.35 -22.91
C ARG A 192 -6.75 -14.28 -22.57
N ILE A 193 -8.04 -14.62 -22.55
CA ILE A 193 -9.10 -13.69 -22.13
C ILE A 193 -8.89 -13.25 -20.67
N ALA A 194 -8.49 -14.16 -19.79
CA ALA A 194 -8.18 -13.82 -18.41
C ALA A 194 -6.95 -12.89 -18.30
N ALA A 195 -5.90 -13.14 -19.08
CA ALA A 195 -4.71 -12.30 -19.15
C ALA A 195 -5.01 -10.90 -19.72
N GLU A 196 -5.81 -10.82 -20.79
CA GLU A 196 -6.31 -9.55 -21.35
C GLU A 196 -7.13 -8.80 -20.29
N LYS A 197 -8.03 -9.50 -19.59
CA LYS A 197 -8.82 -8.91 -18.50
C LYS A 197 -7.94 -8.44 -17.34
N LEU A 198 -6.90 -9.18 -16.96
CA LEU A 198 -5.93 -8.79 -15.94
C LEU A 198 -5.15 -7.54 -16.39
N GLY A 199 -4.76 -7.49 -17.66
CA GLY A 199 -4.14 -6.31 -18.28
C GLY A 199 -5.04 -5.08 -18.19
N ASN A 200 -6.31 -5.22 -18.55
CA ASN A 200 -7.31 -4.16 -18.43
C ASN A 200 -7.50 -3.72 -16.97
N LEU A 201 -7.61 -4.66 -16.03
CA LEU A 201 -7.72 -4.35 -14.60
C LEU A 201 -6.47 -3.66 -14.05
N SER A 202 -5.28 -4.02 -14.52
CA SER A 202 -4.05 -3.33 -14.14
C SER A 202 -4.03 -1.90 -14.68
N GLN A 203 -4.45 -1.69 -15.93
CA GLN A 203 -4.57 -0.36 -16.52
C GLN A 203 -5.60 0.48 -15.76
N GLU A 204 -6.77 -0.07 -15.44
CA GLU A 204 -7.79 0.60 -14.62
C GLU A 204 -7.24 0.97 -13.23
N ARG A 205 -6.53 0.05 -12.56
CA ARG A 205 -5.88 0.33 -11.28
C ARG A 205 -4.88 1.47 -11.38
N ASP A 206 -4.07 1.49 -12.43
CA ASP A 206 -3.04 2.50 -12.62
C ASP A 206 -3.66 3.87 -12.96
N LEU A 207 -4.72 3.90 -13.77
CA LEU A 207 -5.54 5.09 -14.00
C LEU A 207 -6.22 5.60 -12.72
N LEU A 208 -6.76 4.71 -11.88
CA LEU A 208 -7.37 5.08 -10.61
C LEU A 208 -6.34 5.64 -9.62
N ARG A 209 -5.13 5.08 -9.59
CA ARG A 209 -4.02 5.61 -8.78
C ARG A 209 -3.59 7.00 -9.23
N GLU A 210 -3.50 7.21 -10.54
CA GLU A 210 -3.18 8.53 -11.10
C GLU A 210 -4.30 9.54 -10.79
N THR A 211 -5.57 9.14 -10.94
CA THR A 211 -6.72 9.99 -10.60
C THR A 211 -6.72 10.35 -9.10
N LEU A 212 -6.45 9.39 -8.23
CA LEU A 212 -6.34 9.64 -6.78
C LEU A 212 -5.19 10.60 -6.46
N ARG A 213 -4.04 10.43 -7.12
CA ARG A 213 -2.90 11.34 -6.97
C ARG A 213 -3.25 12.77 -7.37
N GLN A 214 -3.90 12.95 -8.53
CA GLN A 214 -4.36 14.27 -8.98
C GLN A 214 -5.38 14.90 -8.03
N MET A 215 -6.30 14.10 -7.47
CA MET A 215 -7.24 14.61 -6.46
C MET A 215 -6.52 15.06 -5.19
N VAL A 216 -5.51 14.31 -4.72
CA VAL A 216 -4.70 14.70 -3.55
C VAL A 216 -3.98 16.02 -3.84
N GLU A 217 -3.28 16.13 -4.97
CA GLU A 217 -2.58 17.36 -5.37
C GLU A 217 -3.54 18.56 -5.48
N ASN A 218 -4.74 18.37 -6.05
CA ASN A 218 -5.78 19.40 -6.11
C ASN A 218 -6.27 19.82 -4.72
N THR A 219 -6.49 18.87 -3.80
CA THR A 219 -6.90 19.19 -2.43
C THR A 219 -5.83 19.95 -1.67
N GLU A 220 -4.55 19.59 -1.85
CA GLU A 220 -3.43 20.32 -1.26
C GLU A 220 -3.34 21.75 -1.81
N SER A 221 -3.52 21.93 -3.12
CA SER A 221 -3.59 23.25 -3.76
C SER A 221 -4.72 24.09 -3.18
N LEU A 222 -5.93 23.54 -3.06
CA LEU A 222 -7.08 24.23 -2.47
C LEU A 222 -6.86 24.58 -1.00
N ILE A 223 -6.21 23.72 -0.22
CA ILE A 223 -5.83 24.02 1.17
C ILE A 223 -4.84 25.18 1.21
N SER A 224 -3.85 25.20 0.30
CA SER A 224 -2.87 26.29 0.22
C SER A 224 -3.51 27.62 -0.17
N GLU A 225 -4.45 27.61 -1.11
CA GLU A 225 -5.21 28.79 -1.53
C GLU A 225 -6.11 29.30 -0.39
N ASN A 226 -6.78 28.40 0.32
CA ASN A 226 -7.62 28.75 1.47
C ASN A 226 -6.77 29.37 2.60
N LYS A 227 -5.57 28.84 2.87
CA LYS A 227 -4.62 29.46 3.82
C LYS A 227 -4.25 30.88 3.39
N ALA A 228 -3.89 31.08 2.12
CA ALA A 228 -3.56 32.40 1.59
C ALA A 228 -4.75 33.39 1.69
N LEU A 229 -5.98 32.91 1.48
CA LEU A 229 -7.19 33.70 1.69
C LEU A 229 -7.47 33.99 3.16
N SER A 230 -7.16 33.05 4.07
CA SER A 230 -7.30 33.22 5.52
C SER A 230 -6.30 34.22 6.10
N ASP A 231 -5.11 34.36 5.51
CA ASP A 231 -4.11 35.35 5.92
C ASP A 231 -4.46 36.79 5.48
N ARG A 232 -5.30 36.93 4.44
CA ARG A 232 -5.73 38.23 3.91
C ARG A 232 -6.43 39.15 4.92
N PRO A 233 -7.41 38.70 5.74
CA PRO A 233 -8.01 39.54 6.77
C PRO A 233 -7.01 39.92 7.87
N LEU A 234 -6.05 39.05 8.21
CA LEU A 234 -5.01 39.34 9.19
C LEU A 234 -4.05 40.43 8.69
N LEU A 235 -3.60 40.33 7.43
CA LEU A 235 -2.78 41.38 6.80
C LEU A 235 -3.54 42.70 6.68
N LYS A 236 -4.85 42.65 6.37
CA LYS A 236 -5.70 43.85 6.34
C LYS A 236 -5.80 44.49 7.73
N ALA A 237 -6.05 43.71 8.77
CA ALA A 237 -6.11 44.20 10.14
C ALA A 237 -4.78 44.84 10.61
N GLN A 238 -3.64 44.26 10.21
CA GLN A 238 -2.33 44.84 10.48
C GLN A 238 -2.11 46.17 9.75
N SER A 239 -2.50 46.24 8.46
CA SER A 239 -2.45 47.48 7.69
C SER A 239 -3.32 48.58 8.31
N ASP A 240 -4.55 48.25 8.70
CA ASP A 240 -5.48 49.19 9.34
C ASP A 240 -4.93 49.67 10.70
N ALA A 241 -4.29 48.79 11.48
CA ALA A 241 -3.67 49.13 12.75
C ALA A 241 -2.45 50.07 12.57
N LEU A 242 -1.57 49.77 11.62
CA LEU A 242 -0.42 50.63 11.30
C LEU A 242 -0.88 52.01 10.79
N GLN A 243 -1.95 52.05 9.99
CA GLN A 243 -2.50 53.31 9.51
C GLN A 243 -3.03 54.17 10.67
N ARG A 244 -3.74 53.56 11.64
CA ARG A 244 -4.18 54.26 12.86
C ARG A 244 -3.01 54.78 13.68
N GLN A 245 -1.96 53.98 13.86
CA GLN A 245 -0.75 54.41 14.58
C GLN A 245 -0.06 55.59 13.89
N LEU A 246 -0.03 55.58 12.55
CA LEU A 246 0.55 56.66 11.77
C LEU A 246 -0.28 57.95 11.90
N GLU A 247 -1.61 57.84 11.85
CA GLU A 247 -2.53 58.96 12.10
C GLU A 247 -2.36 59.54 13.51
N GLU A 248 -2.32 58.69 14.53
CA GLU A 248 -2.10 59.10 15.93
C GLU A 248 -0.72 59.77 16.14
N ALA A 249 0.33 59.26 15.48
CA ALA A 249 1.65 59.85 15.51
C ALA A 249 1.68 61.22 14.83
N ARG A 250 0.98 61.39 13.69
CA ARG A 250 0.84 62.67 12.99
C ARG A 250 0.08 63.69 13.83
N ASP A 251 -1.00 63.28 14.48
CA ASP A 251 -1.78 64.17 15.34
C ASP A 251 -0.98 64.56 16.59
N SER A 252 -0.23 63.62 17.18
CA SER A 252 0.72 63.91 18.25
C SER A 252 1.81 64.88 17.81
N GLN A 253 2.33 64.75 16.59
CA GLN A 253 3.30 65.68 16.02
C GLN A 253 2.70 67.07 15.83
N ARG A 254 1.49 67.17 15.25
CA ARG A 254 0.78 68.45 15.08
C ARG A 254 0.53 69.15 16.41
N LEU A 255 0.15 68.40 17.45
CA LEU A 255 -0.02 68.94 18.80
C LEU A 255 1.30 69.47 19.37
N ARG A 256 2.40 68.71 19.22
CA ARG A 256 3.73 69.17 19.64
C ARG A 256 4.17 70.42 18.90
N GLU A 257 4.00 70.46 17.57
CA GLU A 257 4.31 71.62 16.73
C GLU A 257 3.48 72.84 17.14
N ALA A 258 2.18 72.66 17.43
CA ALA A 258 1.32 73.73 17.91
C ALA A 258 1.76 74.27 19.27
N VAL A 259 2.09 73.39 20.22
CA VAL A 259 2.60 73.78 21.55
C VAL A 259 3.94 74.51 21.45
N LEU A 260 4.89 73.98 20.66
CA LEU A 260 6.18 74.62 20.43
C LEU A 260 6.02 75.97 19.73
N GLY A 261 5.13 76.07 18.75
CA GLY A 261 4.81 77.32 18.08
C GLY A 261 4.26 78.37 19.04
N ALA A 262 3.33 77.98 19.93
CA ALA A 262 2.79 78.87 20.96
C ALA A 262 3.88 79.35 21.94
N GLU A 263 4.77 78.45 22.37
CA GLU A 263 5.85 78.78 23.29
C GLU A 263 6.90 79.70 22.65
N ILE A 264 7.26 79.48 21.38
CA ILE A 264 8.14 80.37 20.62
C ILE A 264 7.52 81.77 20.53
N LEU A 265 6.23 81.88 20.23
CA LEU A 265 5.53 83.17 20.18
C LEU A 265 5.54 83.86 21.56
N ARG A 266 5.30 83.12 22.65
CA ARG A 266 5.36 83.63 24.03
C ARG A 266 6.74 84.17 24.39
N LEU A 267 7.80 83.40 24.13
CA LEU A 267 9.18 83.81 24.37
C LEU A 267 9.58 85.01 23.51
N SER A 268 9.12 85.05 22.25
CA SER A 268 9.38 86.19 21.37
C SER A 268 8.75 87.48 21.90
N ALA A 269 7.53 87.41 22.45
CA ALA A 269 6.86 88.54 23.08
C ALA A 269 7.61 89.04 24.32
N LEU A 270 8.01 88.13 25.22
CA LEU A 270 8.82 88.46 26.40
C LEU A 270 10.15 89.13 26.02
N LEU A 271 10.85 88.59 25.03
CA LEU A 271 12.09 89.19 24.53
C LEU A 271 11.87 90.58 23.92
N HIS A 272 10.73 90.81 23.25
CA HIS A 272 10.40 92.13 22.73
C HIS A 272 10.07 93.13 23.84
N GLU A 273 9.35 92.70 24.88
CA GLU A 273 9.06 93.51 26.07
C GLU A 273 10.35 93.87 26.83
N GLU A 274 11.23 92.89 27.09
CA GLU A 274 12.53 93.13 27.74
C GLU A 274 13.41 94.04 26.90
N ARG A 275 13.49 93.83 25.59
CA ARG A 275 14.23 94.73 24.69
C ARG A 275 13.66 96.14 24.72
N GLY A 276 12.34 96.28 24.75
CA GLY A 276 11.65 97.57 24.91
C GLY A 276 12.02 98.25 26.23
N ARG A 277 11.98 97.49 27.34
CA ARG A 277 12.35 97.97 28.68
C ARG A 277 13.82 98.38 28.75
N LEU A 278 14.76 97.53 28.32
CA LEU A 278 16.19 97.82 28.30
C LEU A 278 16.50 99.00 27.39
N SER A 279 15.82 99.13 26.26
CA SER A 279 15.93 100.29 25.38
C SER A 279 15.47 101.56 26.10
N ALA A 280 14.33 101.53 26.79
CA ALA A 280 13.84 102.68 27.57
C ALA A 280 14.78 103.05 28.74
N GLU A 281 15.30 102.06 29.47
CA GLU A 281 16.31 102.26 30.52
C GLU A 281 17.60 102.88 29.95
N LEU A 282 18.07 102.40 28.79
CA LEU A 282 19.23 102.96 28.09
C LEU A 282 19.00 104.41 27.68
N HIS A 283 17.84 104.73 27.06
CA HIS A 283 17.50 106.10 26.68
C HIS A 283 17.39 107.00 27.92
N GLY A 284 16.74 106.54 28.99
CA GLY A 284 16.64 107.27 30.25
C GLY A 284 18.01 107.57 30.88
N ALA A 285 18.93 106.59 30.88
CA ALA A 285 20.29 106.78 31.36
C ALA A 285 21.08 107.76 30.47
N LEU A 286 20.91 107.70 29.15
CA LEU A 286 21.53 108.65 28.21
C LEU A 286 21.00 110.08 28.42
N ASP A 287 19.70 110.25 28.62
CA ASP A 287 19.07 111.54 28.93
C ASP A 287 19.56 112.09 30.27
N GLU A 288 19.71 111.24 31.30
CA GLU A 288 20.27 111.63 32.60
C GLU A 288 21.73 112.06 32.49
N ILE A 289 22.56 111.33 31.72
CA ILE A 289 23.93 111.73 31.40
C ILE A 289 23.93 113.08 30.68
N ALA A 290 23.08 113.27 29.67
CA ALA A 290 22.95 114.53 28.95
C ALA A 290 22.53 115.68 29.88
N ARG A 291 21.63 115.43 30.83
CA ARG A 291 21.20 116.36 31.89
C ARG A 291 22.33 116.72 32.84
N LEU A 292 23.11 115.74 33.30
CA LEU A 292 24.28 115.96 34.15
C LEU A 292 25.38 116.76 33.43
N LEU A 293 25.58 116.51 32.14
CA LEU A 293 26.55 117.24 31.31
C LEU A 293 26.13 118.70 31.04
N SER A 294 24.83 118.95 30.92
CA SER A 294 24.24 120.29 30.72
C SER A 294 24.01 121.07 32.03
N SER A 295 24.04 120.40 33.19
CA SER A 295 23.93 121.05 34.50
C SER A 295 25.07 122.05 34.73
N THR A 296 24.71 123.30 35.04
CA THR A 296 25.62 124.45 35.21
C THR A 296 26.28 124.51 36.60
N SER A 297 26.05 123.51 37.46
CA SER A 297 26.71 123.41 38.76
C SER A 297 28.21 123.09 38.60
N TRP A 298 29.04 124.12 38.75
CA TRP A 298 30.50 124.05 38.61
C TRP A 298 31.19 123.10 39.61
N LYS A 299 30.56 122.81 40.75
CA LYS A 299 31.12 121.90 41.78
C LYS A 299 31.05 120.43 41.38
N VAL A 300 30.02 120.01 40.63
CA VAL A 300 29.81 118.60 40.25
C VAL A 300 30.45 118.28 38.89
N THR A 301 30.41 119.21 37.93
CA THR A 301 30.91 118.97 36.57
C THR A 301 32.42 119.15 36.38
N ARG A 302 33.12 119.85 37.30
CA ARG A 302 34.57 120.10 37.21
C ARG A 302 35.43 118.81 37.22
N PRO A 303 35.24 117.82 38.13
CA PRO A 303 36.00 116.57 38.08
C PRO A 303 35.70 115.74 36.82
N ILE A 304 34.45 115.68 36.36
CA ILE A 304 34.07 114.93 35.14
C ILE A 304 34.71 115.55 33.88
N ARG A 305 34.72 116.89 33.76
CA ARG A 305 35.39 117.59 32.65
C ARG A 305 36.92 117.41 32.69
N ALA A 306 37.52 117.21 33.86
CA ALA A 306 38.95 116.92 34.00
C ALA A 306 39.30 115.50 33.50
N VAL A 307 38.52 114.48 33.88
CA VAL A 307 38.70 113.09 33.43
C VAL A 307 38.47 112.92 31.93
N ARG A 308 37.49 113.62 31.34
CA ARG A 308 37.27 113.60 29.88
C ARG A 308 38.46 114.17 29.11
N ARG A 309 39.14 115.21 29.63
CA ARG A 309 40.35 115.78 29.01
C ARG A 309 41.57 114.85 29.12
N SER A 310 41.63 113.97 30.11
CA SER A 310 42.71 112.99 30.25
C SER A 310 42.51 111.73 29.41
N LEU A 311 41.26 111.33 29.13
CA LEU A 311 40.93 110.18 28.26
C LEU A 311 40.93 110.51 26.76
N SER A 312 40.84 111.80 26.40
CA SER A 312 40.97 112.26 25.00
C SER A 312 42.42 112.55 24.59
N ARG A 313 43.39 112.13 25.40
CA ARG A 313 44.82 112.04 25.06
C ARG A 313 45.19 110.58 24.94
#